data_AF-A0A929HZZ8-F1
#
_entry.id   AF-A0A929HZZ8-F1
#
_cell.length_a   1.000
_cell.length_b   1.000
_cell.length_c   1.000
_cell.angle_alpha   90.00
_cell.angle_beta   90.00
_cell.angle_gamma   90.00
#
_symmetry.space_group_name_H-M   'P 1'
#
loop_
_entity.id
_entity.type
_entity.pdbx_description
1 polymer ?
#
loop_
_entity_poly.entity_id
_entity_poly.type
_entity_poly.pdbx_seq_one_letter_code
_entity_poly.pdbx_strand_id
1 'polypeptide(L)'
;MAIDVFTGAVVKKFVNDSTNNTDMNFSIPGTVNIIDENNNGFVDKIYVGDLGGQVWRIGQFDRDPANVPLVFPHSDENINSWNGHVLFRAPTYVYNSVTTPRKFYYPPSVTLEKGYDLILTGTGDRDLACANDTAADRIYSMKDTHAYVTLTEADLVDVTNTATIPPDLDIPGDVDSNGVTDKGWYIRLVDSAGVEIGEKSLAKGTVFYKVLYITTFTPSTDPCLPGGEATIYALDYKTGAAVLAFGGTGLERSKMIGGGVPSNPVPILTSKGQKLLVSVGSTLPVAGSESVEAGILGFDPLAPDLNFYYIWWREL
;
A
#
# COMPACT_ATOMS: atom_id res chain seq x y z
N MET A 1 -8.24 -15.95 -9.54
CA MET A 1 -9.02 -16.71 -10.55
C MET A 1 -9.80 -15.70 -11.37
N ALA A 2 -9.88 -15.88 -12.68
CA ALA A 2 -10.78 -15.12 -13.55
C ALA A 2 -11.98 -15.98 -13.93
N ILE A 3 -13.17 -15.39 -13.83
CA ILE A 3 -14.45 -16.08 -13.99
C ILE A 3 -15.26 -15.33 -15.03
N ASP A 4 -15.85 -16.05 -15.96
CA ASP A 4 -16.78 -15.51 -16.94
C ASP A 4 -18.07 -15.06 -16.24
N VAL A 5 -18.43 -13.79 -16.42
CA VAL A 5 -19.53 -13.15 -15.68
C VAL A 5 -20.92 -13.68 -16.06
N PHE A 6 -21.09 -14.28 -17.24
CA PHE A 6 -22.38 -14.77 -17.71
C PHE A 6 -22.58 -16.26 -17.39
N THR A 7 -21.52 -17.04 -17.48
CA THR A 7 -21.57 -18.50 -17.36
C THR A 7 -21.06 -19.00 -16.01
N GLY A 8 -20.29 -18.19 -15.27
CA GLY A 8 -19.58 -18.62 -14.07
C GLY A 8 -18.43 -19.58 -14.34
N ALA A 9 -18.08 -19.82 -15.61
CA ALA A 9 -16.97 -20.70 -15.97
C ALA A 9 -15.63 -20.06 -15.60
N VAL A 10 -14.67 -20.89 -15.16
CA VAL A 10 -13.31 -20.43 -14.90
C VAL A 10 -12.60 -20.19 -16.23
N VAL A 11 -12.21 -18.95 -16.50
CA VAL A 11 -11.44 -18.58 -17.70
C VAL A 11 -9.96 -18.89 -17.48
N LYS A 12 -9.42 -18.48 -16.33
CA LYS A 12 -8.01 -18.70 -15.97
C LYS A 12 -7.87 -18.85 -14.46
N LYS A 13 -7.02 -19.78 -14.05
CA LYS A 13 -6.57 -19.92 -12.66
C LYS A 13 -5.07 -19.67 -12.60
N PHE A 14 -4.66 -18.73 -11.77
CA PHE A 14 -3.26 -18.57 -11.37
C PHE A 14 -3.06 -19.42 -10.13
N VAL A 15 -2.18 -20.41 -10.24
CA VAL A 15 -1.79 -21.33 -9.18
C VAL A 15 -0.33 -21.66 -9.32
N ASN A 16 0.30 -22.07 -8.22
CA ASN A 16 1.51 -22.86 -8.31
C ASN A 16 1.18 -24.20 -8.99
N ASP A 17 1.65 -24.39 -10.21
CA ASP A 17 1.50 -25.64 -10.98
C ASP A 17 2.83 -26.41 -11.09
N SER A 18 3.81 -26.09 -10.24
CA SER A 18 5.23 -26.55 -10.23
C SER A 18 6.12 -26.03 -11.37
N THR A 19 5.53 -25.42 -12.41
CA THR A 19 6.28 -24.86 -13.55
C THR A 19 6.12 -23.34 -13.68
N ASN A 20 4.95 -22.83 -13.33
CA ASN A 20 4.59 -21.42 -13.31
C ASN A 20 4.14 -21.04 -11.89
N ASN A 21 4.38 -19.77 -11.52
CA ASN A 21 3.98 -19.21 -10.23
C ASN A 21 4.45 -20.08 -9.04
N THR A 22 5.67 -20.63 -9.11
CA THR A 22 6.20 -21.62 -8.15
C THR A 22 6.23 -21.13 -6.71
N ASP A 23 6.18 -19.81 -6.52
CA ASP A 23 6.20 -19.17 -5.20
C ASP A 23 4.79 -18.87 -4.65
N MET A 24 3.73 -19.19 -5.38
CA MET A 24 2.32 -18.94 -5.00
C MET A 24 1.82 -20.02 -4.03
N ASN A 25 2.53 -20.17 -2.91
CA ASN A 25 2.29 -21.18 -1.87
C ASN A 25 1.49 -20.64 -0.68
N PHE A 26 1.20 -19.34 -0.67
CA PHE A 26 0.56 -18.66 0.44
C PHE A 26 -0.84 -18.20 0.04
N SER A 27 -1.71 -18.05 1.05
CA SER A 27 -3.07 -17.58 0.83
C SER A 27 -3.07 -16.11 0.41
N ILE A 28 -4.03 -15.75 -0.44
CA ILE A 28 -4.27 -14.39 -0.93
C ILE A 28 -5.66 -13.97 -0.43
N PRO A 29 -5.80 -13.42 0.79
CA PRO A 29 -7.11 -13.08 1.37
C PRO A 29 -7.61 -11.71 0.90
N GLY A 30 -6.71 -10.85 0.44
CA GLY A 30 -7.03 -9.50 -0.03
C GLY A 30 -7.75 -9.50 -1.36
N THR A 31 -8.53 -8.45 -1.61
CA THR A 31 -9.04 -8.16 -2.95
C THR A 31 -7.88 -7.92 -3.91
N VAL A 32 -8.03 -8.28 -5.17
CA VAL A 32 -7.07 -7.95 -6.22
C VAL A 32 -7.23 -6.48 -6.65
N ASN A 33 -6.12 -5.80 -6.95
CA ASN A 33 -6.15 -4.48 -7.57
C ASN A 33 -5.98 -4.63 -9.08
N ILE A 34 -6.95 -4.15 -9.86
CA ILE A 34 -7.09 -4.36 -11.31
C ILE A 34 -6.83 -3.02 -12.00
N ILE A 35 -5.92 -3.01 -12.97
CA ILE A 35 -5.49 -1.78 -13.65
C ILE A 35 -5.70 -1.91 -15.15
N ASP A 36 -6.39 -0.92 -15.71
CA ASP A 36 -6.43 -0.57 -17.13
C ASP A 36 -5.67 0.77 -17.23
N GLU A 37 -4.42 0.71 -17.70
CA GLU A 37 -3.49 1.84 -17.73
C GLU A 37 -3.71 2.70 -18.99
N ASN A 38 -4.11 2.10 -20.09
CA ASN A 38 -4.28 2.79 -21.37
C ASN A 38 -5.75 3.26 -21.62
N ASN A 39 -6.66 2.91 -20.71
CA ASN A 39 -8.09 3.25 -20.71
C ASN A 39 -8.81 2.79 -22.00
N ASN A 40 -8.51 1.58 -22.47
CA ASN A 40 -9.16 0.97 -23.62
C ASN A 40 -10.30 0.00 -23.23
N GLY A 41 -10.55 -0.18 -21.93
CA GLY A 41 -11.59 -1.06 -21.39
C GLY A 41 -11.13 -2.50 -21.15
N PHE A 42 -9.86 -2.82 -21.38
CA PHE A 42 -9.25 -4.11 -21.09
C PHE A 42 -8.31 -4.00 -19.90
N VAL A 43 -8.22 -5.07 -19.12
CA VAL A 43 -7.30 -5.10 -17.97
C VAL A 43 -5.90 -5.39 -18.51
N ASP A 44 -4.94 -4.57 -18.09
CA ASP A 44 -3.52 -4.72 -18.42
C ASP A 44 -2.79 -5.58 -17.38
N LYS A 45 -3.11 -5.36 -16.11
CA LYS A 45 -2.36 -5.93 -14.99
C LYS A 45 -3.15 -6.01 -13.70
N ILE A 46 -2.69 -6.89 -12.82
CA ILE A 46 -3.25 -7.10 -11.49
C ILE A 46 -2.13 -7.07 -10.45
N TYR A 47 -2.35 -6.38 -9.34
CA TYR A 47 -1.50 -6.42 -8.15
C TYR A 47 -2.23 -7.02 -6.95
N VAL A 48 -1.56 -7.89 -6.20
CA VAL A 48 -2.13 -8.46 -4.97
C VAL A 48 -1.05 -8.91 -3.99
N GLY A 49 -1.28 -8.71 -2.70
CA GLY A 49 -0.42 -9.23 -1.63
C GLY A 49 -0.86 -10.60 -1.13
N ASP A 50 0.08 -11.37 -0.58
CA ASP A 50 -0.20 -12.67 0.06
C ASP A 50 0.26 -12.75 1.53
N LEU A 51 -0.15 -13.82 2.20
CA LEU A 51 0.25 -14.11 3.59
C LEU A 51 1.70 -14.60 3.74
N GLY A 52 2.43 -14.79 2.64
CA GLY A 52 3.86 -15.10 2.63
C GLY A 52 4.75 -13.86 2.67
N GLY A 53 4.15 -12.66 2.64
CA GLY A 53 4.87 -11.41 2.53
C GLY A 53 5.35 -11.13 1.11
N GLN A 54 4.61 -11.60 0.12
CA GLN A 54 4.89 -11.35 -1.29
C GLN A 54 3.85 -10.39 -1.88
N VAL A 55 4.29 -9.47 -2.72
CA VAL A 55 3.42 -8.72 -3.63
C VAL A 55 3.59 -9.30 -5.02
N TRP A 56 2.47 -9.74 -5.59
CA TRP A 56 2.37 -10.31 -6.91
C TRP A 56 1.96 -9.27 -7.93
N ARG A 57 2.61 -9.31 -9.09
CA ARG A 57 2.14 -8.71 -10.34
C ARG A 57 1.70 -9.83 -11.26
N ILE A 58 0.49 -9.75 -11.79
CA ILE A 58 -0.04 -10.72 -12.76
C ILE A 58 -0.36 -9.96 -14.04
N GLY A 59 0.19 -10.43 -15.15
CA GLY A 59 0.06 -9.80 -16.45
C GLY A 59 1.05 -10.39 -17.45
N GLN A 60 1.20 -9.74 -18.59
CA GLN A 60 2.23 -10.08 -19.57
C GLN A 60 2.79 -8.83 -20.22
N PHE A 61 4.09 -8.57 -20.01
CA PHE A 61 4.73 -7.27 -20.30
C PHE A 61 5.99 -7.37 -21.17
N ASP A 62 6.52 -8.56 -21.43
CA ASP A 62 7.72 -8.71 -22.26
C ASP A 62 7.38 -8.88 -23.73
N ARG A 63 6.32 -9.63 -24.05
CA ARG A 63 5.97 -9.99 -25.43
C ARG A 63 4.47 -10.09 -25.66
N ASP A 64 4.07 -9.75 -26.88
CA ASP A 64 2.70 -9.89 -27.38
C ASP A 64 2.39 -11.35 -27.82
N PRO A 65 1.14 -11.67 -28.22
CA PRO A 65 0.77 -13.00 -28.72
C PRO A 65 1.53 -13.45 -29.98
N ALA A 66 2.12 -12.52 -30.73
CA ALA A 66 2.97 -12.79 -31.89
C ALA A 66 4.46 -12.90 -31.52
N ASN A 67 4.80 -12.93 -30.22
CA ASN A 67 6.14 -13.02 -29.67
C ASN A 67 7.02 -11.79 -29.96
N VAL A 68 6.42 -10.63 -30.25
CA VAL A 68 7.10 -9.36 -30.47
C VAL A 68 7.37 -8.68 -29.12
N PRO A 69 8.58 -8.15 -28.87
CA PRO A 69 8.87 -7.42 -27.65
C PRO A 69 7.92 -6.24 -27.43
N LEU A 70 7.33 -6.18 -26.24
CA LEU A 70 6.53 -5.06 -25.78
C LEU A 70 7.42 -4.00 -25.12
N VAL A 71 6.99 -2.76 -25.23
CA VAL A 71 7.64 -1.61 -24.55
C VAL A 71 6.58 -0.97 -23.68
N PHE A 72 6.96 -0.60 -22.47
CA PHE A 72 6.10 0.16 -21.55
C PHE A 72 5.42 1.35 -22.28
N PRO A 73 4.10 1.58 -22.09
CA PRO A 73 3.19 0.91 -21.15
C PRO A 73 2.43 -0.28 -21.74
N HIS A 74 2.86 -0.85 -22.86
CA HIS A 74 2.10 -1.91 -23.52
C HIS A 74 2.18 -3.24 -22.77
N SER A 75 1.04 -3.90 -22.63
CA SER A 75 0.86 -5.26 -22.13
C SER A 75 0.11 -6.12 -23.15
N ASP A 76 0.29 -7.43 -23.08
CA ASP A 76 -0.64 -8.36 -23.73
C ASP A 76 -1.87 -8.51 -22.83
N GLU A 77 -3.04 -8.09 -23.31
CA GLU A 77 -4.32 -8.11 -22.58
C GLU A 77 -5.00 -9.49 -22.61
N ASN A 78 -4.43 -10.49 -23.28
CA ASN A 78 -4.96 -11.84 -23.30
C ASN A 78 -4.62 -12.58 -22.00
N ILE A 79 -5.58 -12.66 -21.07
CA ILE A 79 -5.41 -13.34 -19.78
C ILE A 79 -4.87 -14.78 -19.84
N ASN A 80 -4.98 -15.46 -20.99
CA ASN A 80 -4.44 -16.81 -21.16
C ASN A 80 -2.91 -16.85 -21.24
N SER A 81 -2.27 -15.78 -21.73
CA SER A 81 -0.81 -15.64 -21.80
C SER A 81 -0.19 -15.15 -20.48
N TRP A 82 -1.02 -14.66 -19.55
CA TRP A 82 -0.54 -14.05 -18.31
C TRP A 82 0.11 -15.06 -17.38
N ASN A 83 1.12 -14.56 -16.66
CA ASN A 83 1.79 -15.24 -15.58
C ASN A 83 1.88 -14.35 -14.34
N GLY A 84 1.98 -14.96 -13.18
CA GLY A 84 2.26 -14.29 -11.92
C GLY A 84 3.77 -14.16 -11.70
N HIS A 85 4.20 -12.96 -11.36
CA HIS A 85 5.56 -12.63 -10.96
C HIS A 85 5.55 -12.08 -9.54
N VAL A 86 6.49 -12.50 -8.71
CA VAL A 86 6.70 -11.89 -7.39
C VAL A 86 7.44 -10.58 -7.59
N LEU A 87 6.70 -9.47 -7.55
CA LEU A 87 7.27 -8.13 -7.65
C LEU A 87 8.14 -7.82 -6.44
N PHE A 88 7.69 -8.15 -5.24
CA PHE A 88 8.39 -7.80 -4.00
C PHE A 88 8.26 -8.90 -2.94
N ARG A 89 9.32 -9.08 -2.15
CA ARG A 89 9.35 -9.93 -0.96
C ARG A 89 9.74 -9.12 0.28
N ALA A 90 8.80 -9.01 1.21
CA ALA A 90 9.07 -8.48 2.54
C ALA A 90 9.96 -9.46 3.33
N PRO A 91 10.85 -8.97 4.22
CA PRO A 91 11.63 -9.83 5.08
C PRO A 91 10.73 -10.55 6.09
N THR A 92 11.22 -11.66 6.62
CA THR A 92 10.60 -12.34 7.77
C THR A 92 11.08 -11.73 9.08
N TYR A 93 10.31 -11.90 10.14
CA TYR A 93 10.71 -11.59 11.52
C TYR A 93 10.58 -12.82 12.42
N VAL A 94 11.15 -12.80 13.61
CA VAL A 94 11.04 -13.90 14.57
C VAL A 94 10.05 -13.51 15.66
N TYR A 95 9.02 -14.34 15.84
CA TYR A 95 8.03 -14.21 16.91
C TYR A 95 7.92 -15.53 17.65
N ASN A 96 8.10 -15.53 18.99
CA ASN A 96 8.10 -16.74 19.81
C ASN A 96 8.97 -17.88 19.24
N SER A 97 10.17 -17.54 18.77
CA SER A 97 11.12 -18.47 18.12
C SER A 97 10.64 -19.06 16.79
N VAL A 98 9.60 -18.49 16.16
CA VAL A 98 9.08 -18.89 14.85
C VAL A 98 9.35 -17.78 13.84
N THR A 99 10.00 -18.13 12.73
CA THR A 99 10.15 -17.24 11.57
C THR A 99 8.79 -17.02 10.93
N THR A 100 8.33 -15.77 10.95
CA THR A 100 7.01 -15.35 10.52
C THR A 100 7.14 -14.36 9.35
N PRO A 101 6.37 -14.53 8.27
CA PRO A 101 6.35 -13.57 7.17
C PRO A 101 5.62 -12.28 7.57
N ARG A 102 6.01 -11.16 6.94
CA ARG A 102 5.25 -9.91 7.04
C ARG A 102 4.07 -9.94 6.09
N LYS A 103 2.91 -10.32 6.61
CA LYS A 103 1.72 -10.61 5.81
C LYS A 103 1.15 -9.36 5.14
N PHE A 104 0.71 -9.50 3.90
CA PHE A 104 -0.12 -8.52 3.20
C PHE A 104 -1.57 -9.00 3.16
N TYR A 105 -2.43 -8.44 4.01
CA TYR A 105 -3.87 -8.77 4.01
C TYR A 105 -4.69 -7.92 3.04
N TYR A 106 -4.27 -6.68 2.84
CA TYR A 106 -5.04 -5.68 2.09
C TYR A 106 -4.41 -5.41 0.73
N PRO A 107 -5.22 -5.07 -0.29
CA PRO A 107 -4.70 -4.71 -1.60
C PRO A 107 -3.74 -3.53 -1.50
N PRO A 108 -2.70 -3.47 -2.36
CA PRO A 108 -1.93 -2.26 -2.53
C PRO A 108 -2.80 -1.16 -3.16
N SER A 109 -2.44 0.09 -2.89
CA SER A 109 -2.79 1.21 -3.76
C SER A 109 -1.73 1.37 -4.84
N VAL A 110 -2.16 1.78 -6.03
CA VAL A 110 -1.29 1.89 -7.21
C VAL A 110 -1.43 3.29 -7.78
N THR A 111 -0.31 3.93 -8.08
CA THR A 111 -0.28 5.17 -8.89
C THR A 111 0.51 4.93 -10.16
N LEU A 112 0.07 5.55 -11.25
CA LEU A 112 0.72 5.44 -12.56
C LEU A 112 1.62 6.66 -12.76
N GLU A 113 2.91 6.42 -12.91
CA GLU A 113 3.91 7.44 -13.23
C GLU A 113 4.42 7.24 -14.66
N LYS A 114 5.12 8.25 -15.21
CA LYS A 114 5.69 8.11 -16.54
C LYS A 114 6.82 7.08 -16.53
N GLY A 115 6.54 5.87 -16.99
CA GLY A 115 7.54 4.80 -17.16
C GLY A 115 7.53 3.74 -16.07
N TYR A 116 6.68 3.84 -15.05
CA TYR A 116 6.58 2.87 -13.96
C TYR A 116 5.28 3.02 -13.18
N ASP A 117 4.90 1.96 -12.48
CA ASP A 117 3.88 2.03 -11.43
C ASP A 117 4.52 2.18 -10.07
N LEU A 118 3.84 2.89 -9.17
CA LEU A 118 4.20 2.93 -7.76
C LEU A 118 3.16 2.15 -6.95
N ILE A 119 3.62 1.10 -6.28
CA ILE A 119 2.81 0.20 -5.48
C ILE A 119 3.02 0.58 -4.02
N LEU A 120 1.94 1.02 -3.37
CA LEU A 120 1.92 1.55 -2.01
C LEU A 120 1.07 0.64 -1.13
N THR A 121 1.65 0.09 -0.08
CA THR A 121 0.95 -0.88 0.78
C THR A 121 1.54 -0.90 2.19
N GLY A 122 0.89 -1.62 3.10
CA GLY A 122 1.43 -1.86 4.43
C GLY A 122 1.27 -3.32 4.84
N THR A 123 2.19 -3.81 5.68
CA THR A 123 2.10 -5.14 6.27
C THR A 123 1.33 -5.09 7.59
N GLY A 124 0.72 -6.21 7.95
CA GLY A 124 0.00 -6.32 9.21
C GLY A 124 -0.76 -7.62 9.31
N ASP A 125 -0.58 -8.35 10.41
CA ASP A 125 -1.31 -9.59 10.63
C ASP A 125 -2.71 -9.35 11.21
N ARG A 126 -3.74 -9.49 10.37
CA ARG A 126 -5.14 -9.32 10.79
C ARG A 126 -5.62 -10.40 11.74
N ASP A 127 -5.14 -11.64 11.59
CA ASP A 127 -5.50 -12.76 12.47
C ASP A 127 -5.02 -12.52 13.91
N LEU A 128 -3.90 -11.79 14.04
CA LEU A 128 -3.27 -11.42 15.29
C LEU A 128 -3.29 -9.90 15.51
N ALA A 129 -4.38 -9.23 15.10
CA ALA A 129 -4.49 -7.78 15.16
C ALA A 129 -4.26 -7.20 16.57
N CYS A 130 -4.70 -7.89 17.62
CA CYS A 130 -4.55 -7.46 19.01
C CYS A 130 -3.29 -8.00 19.70
N ALA A 131 -2.45 -8.76 18.99
CA ALA A 131 -1.20 -9.26 19.55
C ALA A 131 -0.21 -8.10 19.66
N ASN A 132 0.38 -7.92 20.83
CA ASN A 132 1.48 -6.98 21.08
C ASN A 132 2.80 -7.51 20.52
N ASP A 133 2.78 -8.08 19.32
CA ASP A 133 3.97 -8.66 18.72
C ASP A 133 5.06 -7.60 18.58
N THR A 134 6.25 -7.93 19.05
CA THR A 134 7.38 -6.99 19.08
C THR A 134 8.08 -6.98 17.73
N ALA A 135 7.35 -6.99 16.61
CA ALA A 135 7.92 -6.90 15.28
C ALA A 135 7.27 -5.73 14.58
N ALA A 136 8.06 -4.73 14.23
CA ALA A 136 7.50 -3.56 13.59
C ALA A 136 7.01 -4.00 12.21
N ASP A 137 5.74 -3.79 11.85
CA ASP A 137 5.31 -3.94 10.46
C ASP A 137 5.86 -2.77 9.61
N ARG A 138 5.60 -2.76 8.31
CA ARG A 138 6.12 -1.75 7.37
C ARG A 138 5.01 -1.05 6.60
N ILE A 139 5.27 0.18 6.20
CA ILE A 139 4.64 0.82 5.04
C ILE A 139 5.68 0.80 3.92
N TYR A 140 5.28 0.36 2.73
CA TYR A 140 6.14 0.24 1.55
C TYR A 140 5.64 1.14 0.41
N SER A 141 6.60 1.64 -0.36
CA SER A 141 6.43 2.16 -1.71
C SER A 141 7.42 1.44 -2.61
N MET A 142 6.94 0.82 -3.69
CA MET A 142 7.76 0.01 -4.60
C MET A 142 7.53 0.46 -6.03
N LYS A 143 8.62 0.72 -6.75
CA LYS A 143 8.64 1.10 -8.16
C LYS A 143 8.67 -0.15 -9.03
N ASP A 144 7.61 -0.37 -9.77
CA ASP A 144 7.52 -1.43 -10.77
C ASP A 144 7.72 -0.88 -12.18
N THR A 145 8.82 -1.30 -12.80
CA THR A 145 9.17 -0.95 -14.19
C THR A 145 8.69 -2.00 -15.20
N HIS A 146 7.86 -2.93 -14.76
CA HIS A 146 7.40 -4.13 -15.49
C HIS A 146 8.49 -5.15 -15.82
N ALA A 147 9.73 -4.92 -15.36
CA ALA A 147 10.78 -5.92 -15.41
C ALA A 147 10.41 -7.17 -14.56
N TYR A 148 10.82 -8.35 -15.01
CA TYR A 148 10.68 -9.61 -14.27
C TYR A 148 11.81 -9.78 -13.25
N VAL A 149 11.93 -8.83 -12.33
CA VAL A 149 12.88 -8.83 -11.21
C VAL A 149 12.09 -8.81 -9.91
N THR A 150 12.47 -9.64 -8.95
CA THR A 150 11.89 -9.59 -7.60
C THR A 150 12.68 -8.62 -6.74
N LEU A 151 11.98 -7.63 -6.21
CA LEU A 151 12.51 -6.64 -5.29
C LEU A 151 12.51 -7.17 -3.85
N THR A 152 13.43 -6.66 -3.04
CA THR A 152 13.51 -6.89 -1.60
C THR A 152 13.72 -5.56 -0.87
N GLU A 153 13.79 -5.54 0.46
CA GLU A 153 14.16 -4.32 1.19
C GLU A 153 15.56 -3.78 0.81
N ALA A 154 16.45 -4.59 0.21
CA ALA A 154 17.73 -4.09 -0.31
C ALA A 154 17.57 -3.22 -1.56
N ASP A 155 16.43 -3.29 -2.25
CA ASP A 155 16.10 -2.39 -3.36
C ASP A 155 15.33 -1.14 -2.89
N LEU A 156 15.11 -0.98 -1.57
CA LEU A 156 14.30 0.11 -1.00
C LEU A 156 15.07 0.85 0.10
N VAL A 157 14.81 2.14 0.24
CA VAL A 157 15.46 2.96 1.27
C VAL A 157 14.65 2.97 2.57
N ASP A 158 15.33 2.73 3.71
CA ASP A 158 14.74 2.89 5.04
C ASP A 158 14.56 4.37 5.39
N VAL A 159 13.37 4.91 5.14
CA VAL A 159 13.03 6.30 5.45
C VAL A 159 12.31 6.42 6.81
N THR A 160 12.43 5.43 7.70
CA THR A 160 11.86 5.48 9.06
C THR A 160 12.33 6.72 9.80
N ASN A 161 13.64 7.01 9.73
CA ASN A 161 14.19 8.26 10.22
C ASN A 161 13.86 9.38 9.22
N THR A 162 13.23 10.46 9.71
CA THR A 162 12.86 11.63 8.91
C THR A 162 14.07 12.41 8.37
N ALA A 163 15.26 12.19 8.95
CA ALA A 163 16.52 12.76 8.46
C ALA A 163 17.16 11.95 7.32
N THR A 164 16.70 10.73 7.04
CA THR A 164 17.19 9.95 5.90
C THR A 164 16.83 10.65 4.60
N ILE A 165 17.78 10.72 3.67
CA ILE A 165 17.54 11.24 2.33
C ILE A 165 16.70 10.20 1.56
N PRO A 166 15.49 10.53 1.10
CA PRO A 166 14.68 9.60 0.33
C PRO A 166 15.26 9.42 -1.08
N PRO A 167 14.94 8.30 -1.76
CA PRO A 167 15.38 8.08 -3.14
C PRO A 167 14.61 8.99 -4.10
N ASP A 168 15.27 9.35 -5.20
CA ASP A 168 14.60 9.93 -6.37
C ASP A 168 14.12 8.78 -7.27
N LEU A 169 12.80 8.60 -7.35
CA LEU A 169 12.22 7.50 -8.14
C LEU A 169 12.17 7.81 -9.64
N ASP A 170 12.45 9.04 -10.07
CA ASP A 170 12.49 9.42 -11.48
C ASP A 170 13.92 9.30 -12.05
N ILE A 171 14.94 9.37 -11.20
CA ILE A 171 16.36 9.27 -11.58
C ILE A 171 17.01 8.08 -10.88
N PRO A 172 17.57 7.09 -11.61
CA PRO A 172 18.28 5.97 -10.99
C PRO A 172 19.39 6.44 -10.05
N GLY A 173 19.38 5.97 -8.81
CA GLY A 173 20.37 6.29 -7.78
C GLY A 173 20.45 5.20 -6.71
N ASP A 174 21.52 5.23 -5.94
CA ASP A 174 21.78 4.39 -4.76
C ASP A 174 22.13 5.36 -3.62
N VAL A 175 21.11 5.83 -2.91
CA VAL A 175 21.22 6.88 -1.89
C VAL A 175 21.71 6.31 -0.56
N ASP A 176 21.39 5.05 -0.26
CA ASP A 176 21.83 4.36 0.95
C ASP A 176 23.23 3.73 0.82
N SER A 177 23.80 3.75 -0.40
CA SER A 177 25.14 3.26 -0.75
C SER A 177 25.31 1.75 -0.52
N ASN A 178 24.24 0.96 -0.70
CA ASN A 178 24.25 -0.48 -0.51
C ASN A 178 24.72 -1.26 -1.77
N GLY A 179 24.96 -0.56 -2.89
CA GLY A 179 25.38 -1.12 -4.17
C GLY A 179 24.23 -1.52 -5.10
N VAL A 180 22.99 -1.24 -4.74
CA VAL A 180 21.76 -1.54 -5.49
C VAL A 180 21.04 -0.23 -5.81
N THR A 181 20.51 -0.11 -7.03
CA THR A 181 19.69 1.06 -7.38
C THR A 181 18.36 1.03 -6.64
N ASP A 182 18.05 2.11 -5.94
CA ASP A 182 16.82 2.28 -5.19
C ASP A 182 15.60 2.30 -6.10
N LYS A 183 14.59 1.52 -5.71
CA LYS A 183 13.30 1.37 -6.39
C LYS A 183 12.14 1.59 -5.43
N GLY A 184 12.33 2.45 -4.44
CA GLY A 184 11.27 2.81 -3.52
C GLY A 184 11.78 3.00 -2.10
N TRP A 185 10.86 3.05 -1.15
CA TRP A 185 11.16 3.34 0.24
C TRP A 185 10.26 2.53 1.16
N TYR A 186 10.68 2.42 2.41
CA TYR A 186 9.86 1.84 3.45
C TYR A 186 9.97 2.60 4.77
N ILE A 187 8.90 2.54 5.56
CA ILE A 187 8.86 3.05 6.94
C ILE A 187 8.58 1.86 7.84
N ARG A 188 9.40 1.69 8.88
CA ARG A 188 9.15 0.76 9.97
C ARG A 188 8.12 1.39 10.91
N LEU A 189 7.09 0.61 11.28
CA LEU A 189 6.08 0.99 12.25
C LEU A 189 6.64 0.75 13.67
N VAL A 190 7.46 1.71 14.10
CA VAL A 190 8.19 1.74 15.39
C VAL A 190 7.83 3.02 16.13
N ASP A 191 8.07 3.05 17.44
CA ASP A 191 7.99 4.30 18.20
C ASP A 191 9.12 5.29 17.86
N SER A 192 9.08 6.47 18.47
CA SER A 192 10.10 7.51 18.28
C SER A 192 11.52 7.10 18.69
N ALA A 193 11.68 6.05 19.51
CA ALA A 193 12.97 5.50 19.91
C ALA A 193 13.43 4.36 18.99
N GLY A 194 12.64 4.01 17.96
CA GLY A 194 12.92 2.91 17.05
C GLY A 194 12.56 1.53 17.62
N VAL A 195 11.77 1.48 18.70
CA VAL A 195 11.32 0.24 19.34
C VAL A 195 10.09 -0.30 18.63
N GLU A 196 10.06 -1.61 18.47
CA GLU A 196 8.96 -2.33 17.81
C GLU A 196 7.75 -2.41 18.77
N ILE A 197 6.68 -1.71 18.42
CA ILE A 197 5.47 -1.55 19.26
C ILE A 197 4.26 -2.36 18.77
N GLY A 198 4.46 -3.22 17.76
CA GLY A 198 3.40 -4.04 17.19
C GLY A 198 2.37 -3.24 16.40
N GLU A 199 2.70 -2.03 15.96
CA GLU A 199 1.85 -1.23 15.06
C GLU A 199 1.75 -1.90 13.68
N LYS A 200 0.52 -2.00 13.14
CA LYS A 200 0.19 -2.77 11.92
C LYS A 200 -0.68 -1.99 10.95
N SER A 201 -0.49 -2.20 9.64
CA SER A 201 -1.42 -1.73 8.62
C SER A 201 -2.56 -2.73 8.43
N LEU A 202 -3.75 -2.39 8.92
CA LEU A 202 -4.93 -3.25 8.87
C LEU A 202 -6.04 -2.70 7.97
N ALA A 203 -5.70 -1.89 6.98
CA ALA A 203 -6.61 -1.43 5.94
C ALA A 203 -5.85 -1.08 4.65
N LYS A 204 -6.59 -0.96 3.52
CA LYS A 204 -6.03 -0.42 2.27
C LYS A 204 -5.68 1.06 2.47
N GLY A 205 -4.46 1.47 2.12
CA GLY A 205 -4.12 2.89 2.01
C GLY A 205 -4.78 3.53 0.79
N THR A 206 -5.08 4.82 0.81
CA THR A 206 -5.64 5.56 -0.32
C THR A 206 -4.67 6.63 -0.78
N VAL A 207 -4.38 6.67 -2.08
CA VAL A 207 -3.56 7.73 -2.65
C VAL A 207 -4.46 8.80 -3.24
N PHE A 208 -4.27 10.03 -2.78
CA PHE A 208 -4.99 11.19 -3.29
C PHE A 208 -4.05 12.39 -3.34
N TYR A 209 -4.01 13.07 -4.49
CA TYR A 209 -3.21 14.26 -4.71
C TYR A 209 -1.73 14.10 -4.30
N LYS A 210 -1.08 13.02 -4.79
CA LYS A 210 0.32 12.67 -4.49
C LYS A 210 0.61 12.35 -3.01
N VAL A 211 -0.44 12.14 -2.21
CA VAL A 211 -0.31 11.75 -0.81
C VAL A 211 -0.88 10.36 -0.61
N LEU A 212 -0.08 9.46 -0.02
CA LEU A 212 -0.55 8.22 0.56
C LEU A 212 -1.16 8.52 1.94
N TYR A 213 -2.47 8.32 2.05
CA TYR A 213 -3.17 8.25 3.32
C TYR A 213 -3.34 6.79 3.72
N ILE A 214 -2.71 6.36 4.80
CA ILE A 214 -2.83 4.98 5.28
C ILE A 214 -3.05 4.98 6.78
N THR A 215 -3.89 4.07 7.25
CA THR A 215 -4.21 3.94 8.66
C THR A 215 -3.58 2.69 9.24
N THR A 216 -3.06 2.82 10.45
CA THR A 216 -2.44 1.75 11.21
C THR A 216 -3.11 1.59 12.56
N PHE A 217 -2.83 0.46 13.19
CA PHE A 217 -3.36 0.08 14.47
C PHE A 217 -2.23 -0.41 15.37
N THR A 218 -2.10 0.20 16.55
CA THR A 218 -1.17 -0.25 17.59
C THR A 218 -1.97 -0.89 18.72
N PRO A 219 -1.85 -2.21 18.94
CA PRO A 219 -2.55 -2.88 20.03
C PRO A 219 -2.04 -2.38 21.38
N SER A 220 -2.96 -2.04 22.29
CA SER A 220 -2.65 -1.59 23.64
C SER A 220 -3.46 -2.37 24.66
N THR A 221 -2.84 -2.66 25.80
CA THR A 221 -3.51 -3.21 26.98
C THR A 221 -3.93 -2.13 27.98
N ASP A 222 -3.72 -0.85 27.64
CA ASP A 222 -4.09 0.28 28.50
C ASP A 222 -5.62 0.33 28.69
N PRO A 223 -6.14 0.24 29.93
CA PRO A 223 -7.57 0.37 30.22
C PRO A 223 -8.20 1.69 29.75
N CYS A 224 -7.40 2.75 29.57
CA CYS A 224 -7.85 4.07 29.11
C CYS A 224 -7.97 4.16 27.58
N LEU A 225 -7.34 3.21 26.86
CA LEU A 225 -7.41 3.07 25.40
C LEU A 225 -7.81 1.63 25.05
N PRO A 226 -9.02 1.21 25.47
CA PRO A 226 -9.44 -0.17 25.29
C PRO A 226 -9.47 -0.51 23.80
N GLY A 227 -8.69 -1.52 23.43
CA GLY A 227 -8.61 -2.00 22.07
C GLY A 227 -7.62 -1.26 21.18
N GLY A 228 -6.64 -0.51 21.72
CA GLY A 228 -5.49 0.00 20.97
C GLY A 228 -5.65 1.37 20.32
N GLU A 229 -4.58 1.87 19.71
CA GLU A 229 -4.48 3.19 19.09
C GLU A 229 -4.64 3.11 17.57
N ALA A 230 -5.52 3.94 17.03
CA ALA A 230 -5.66 4.17 15.60
C ALA A 230 -4.84 5.38 15.18
N THR A 231 -3.98 5.20 14.18
CA THR A 231 -3.13 6.27 13.64
C THR A 231 -3.38 6.43 12.15
N ILE A 232 -3.43 7.67 11.67
CA ILE A 232 -3.39 7.98 10.23
C ILE A 232 -2.02 8.53 9.87
N TYR A 233 -1.47 8.07 8.75
CA TYR A 233 -0.30 8.63 8.09
C TYR A 233 -0.75 9.42 6.86
N ALA A 234 -0.08 10.54 6.62
CA ALA A 234 -0.17 11.31 5.38
C ALA A 234 1.26 11.51 4.85
N LEU A 235 1.61 10.72 3.84
CA LEU A 235 2.97 10.60 3.33
C LEU A 235 3.03 11.04 1.88
N ASP A 236 4.05 11.79 1.49
CA ASP A 236 4.36 11.95 0.07
C ASP A 236 4.61 10.56 -0.54
N TYR A 237 3.88 10.22 -1.59
CA TYR A 237 3.91 8.89 -2.19
C TYR A 237 5.29 8.47 -2.72
N LYS A 238 6.13 9.41 -3.18
CA LYS A 238 7.46 9.13 -3.74
C LYS A 238 8.57 9.10 -2.70
N THR A 239 8.42 9.81 -1.60
CA THR A 239 9.51 10.02 -0.62
C THR A 239 9.21 9.53 0.79
N GLY A 240 7.94 9.29 1.13
CA GLY A 240 7.53 8.99 2.50
C GLY A 240 7.65 10.20 3.44
N ALA A 241 7.86 11.43 2.93
CA ALA A 241 7.97 12.63 3.76
C ALA A 241 6.62 13.06 4.35
N ALA A 242 6.66 13.82 5.45
CA ALA A 242 5.47 14.45 6.01
C ALA A 242 4.93 15.53 5.06
N VAL A 243 3.61 15.56 4.86
CA VAL A 243 2.95 16.54 3.98
C VAL A 243 1.82 17.31 4.65
N LEU A 244 1.39 16.90 5.84
CA LEU A 244 0.34 17.57 6.62
C LEU A 244 0.84 17.97 8.00
N ALA A 245 0.31 19.07 8.53
CA ALA A 245 0.57 19.50 9.91
C ALA A 245 -0.47 19.00 10.92
N PHE A 246 -1.55 18.37 10.44
CA PHE A 246 -2.69 17.91 11.26
C PHE A 246 -3.24 18.92 12.30
N GLY A 247 -3.17 20.21 12.00
CA GLY A 247 -3.61 21.31 12.87
C GLY A 247 -2.52 21.89 13.78
N GLY A 248 -1.30 21.36 13.73
CA GLY A 248 -0.11 21.89 14.41
C GLY A 248 0.65 22.93 13.59
N THR A 249 1.83 23.33 14.09
CA THR A 249 2.69 24.36 13.47
C THR A 249 3.77 23.80 12.54
N GLY A 250 3.96 22.48 12.51
CA GLY A 250 4.96 21.79 11.70
C GLY A 250 4.36 20.58 10.99
N LEU A 251 5.02 20.11 9.92
CA LEU A 251 4.60 18.91 9.20
C LEU A 251 4.91 17.67 10.04
N GLU A 252 3.94 16.77 10.10
CA GLU A 252 4.00 15.49 10.80
C GLU A 252 3.60 14.36 9.85
N ARG A 253 4.28 13.22 9.93
CA ARG A 253 3.96 12.06 9.08
C ARG A 253 2.64 11.41 9.47
N SER A 254 2.27 11.49 10.74
CA SER A 254 1.13 10.78 11.28
C SER A 254 0.49 11.50 12.46
N LYS A 255 -0.74 11.09 12.78
CA LYS A 255 -1.49 11.54 13.95
C LYS A 255 -2.36 10.42 14.49
N MET A 256 -2.43 10.30 15.82
CA MET A 256 -3.43 9.44 16.47
C MET A 256 -4.82 10.03 16.27
N ILE A 257 -5.75 9.19 15.82
CA ILE A 257 -7.12 9.61 15.46
C ILE A 257 -8.17 9.00 16.40
N GLY A 258 -7.86 7.96 17.15
CA GLY A 258 -8.83 7.32 18.05
C GLY A 258 -8.33 5.99 18.55
N GLY A 259 -9.24 5.19 19.08
CA GLY A 259 -8.97 3.80 19.43
C GLY A 259 -9.65 2.79 18.51
N GLY A 260 -9.24 1.53 18.65
CA GLY A 260 -9.71 0.41 17.84
C GLY A 260 -9.10 0.36 16.43
N VAL A 261 -9.42 -0.68 15.66
CA VAL A 261 -8.89 -0.84 14.30
C VAL A 261 -9.59 0.15 13.34
N PRO A 262 -8.87 1.10 12.73
CA PRO A 262 -9.47 2.09 11.83
C PRO A 262 -9.85 1.49 10.47
N SER A 263 -10.81 2.11 9.77
CA SER A 263 -11.10 1.79 8.37
C SER A 263 -10.06 2.39 7.42
N ASN A 264 -10.09 1.96 6.16
CA ASN A 264 -9.35 2.66 5.11
C ASN A 264 -9.83 4.12 4.99
N PRO A 265 -8.92 5.07 4.66
CA PRO A 265 -9.31 6.44 4.36
C PRO A 265 -10.12 6.54 3.07
N VAL A 266 -11.23 7.28 3.11
CA VAL A 266 -12.13 7.48 1.96
C VAL A 266 -12.21 8.98 1.61
N PRO A 267 -11.66 9.42 0.47
CA PRO A 267 -11.81 10.79 0.02
C PRO A 267 -13.22 11.00 -0.52
N ILE A 268 -13.87 12.06 -0.07
CA ILE A 268 -15.15 12.55 -0.57
C ILE A 268 -14.90 13.90 -1.22
N LEU A 269 -15.21 13.98 -2.51
CA LEU A 269 -15.13 15.21 -3.28
C LEU A 269 -16.56 15.72 -3.50
N THR A 270 -16.86 16.92 -3.01
CA THR A 270 -18.15 17.57 -3.21
C THR A 270 -17.96 18.92 -3.89
N SER A 271 -19.05 19.50 -4.41
CA SER A 271 -19.02 20.87 -4.94
C SER A 271 -18.65 21.93 -3.89
N LYS A 272 -18.74 21.59 -2.60
CA LYS A 272 -18.42 22.48 -1.47
C LYS A 272 -17.01 22.27 -0.90
N GLY A 273 -16.25 21.32 -1.44
CA GLY A 273 -14.91 20.97 -0.98
C GLY A 273 -14.70 19.47 -0.85
N GLN A 274 -13.51 19.09 -0.39
CA GLN A 274 -13.15 17.70 -0.14
C GLN A 274 -12.94 17.40 1.34
N LYS A 275 -13.20 16.15 1.73
CA LYS A 275 -12.89 15.60 3.05
C LYS A 275 -12.35 14.20 2.91
N LEU A 276 -11.46 13.81 3.81
CA LEU A 276 -11.03 12.43 3.97
C LEU A 276 -11.74 11.86 5.19
N LEU A 277 -12.50 10.77 5.02
CA LEU A 277 -13.22 10.13 6.11
C LEU A 277 -12.53 8.85 6.56
N VAL A 278 -12.43 8.65 7.87
CA VAL A 278 -11.95 7.40 8.51
C VAL A 278 -12.88 7.06 9.66
N SER A 279 -13.35 5.81 9.75
CA SER A 279 -14.06 5.34 10.94
C SER A 279 -13.09 4.81 11.98
N VAL A 280 -13.34 5.12 13.25
CA VAL A 280 -12.58 4.65 14.42
C VAL A 280 -13.51 3.96 15.41
N GLY A 281 -12.96 3.03 16.20
CA GLY A 281 -13.71 2.28 17.22
C GLY A 281 -14.05 3.09 18.47
N SER A 282 -13.24 4.12 18.76
CA SER A 282 -13.51 5.13 19.78
C SER A 282 -12.84 6.45 19.41
N THR A 283 -13.46 7.58 19.72
CA THR A 283 -12.83 8.90 19.53
C THR A 283 -11.93 9.28 20.70
N LEU A 284 -10.89 10.08 20.46
CA LEU A 284 -10.05 10.61 21.54
C LEU A 284 -10.88 11.53 22.46
N PRO A 285 -10.97 11.25 23.77
CA PRO A 285 -11.73 12.09 24.68
C PRO A 285 -11.00 13.44 24.87
N VAL A 286 -11.53 14.49 24.25
CA VAL A 286 -11.16 15.88 24.60
C VAL A 286 -11.98 16.34 25.80
N ALA A 287 -11.46 17.31 26.57
CA ALA A 287 -12.18 17.88 27.71
C ALA A 287 -13.55 18.43 27.25
N GLY A 288 -14.64 17.83 27.74
CA GLY A 288 -16.02 18.12 27.33
C GLY A 288 -16.63 17.13 26.32
N SER A 289 -15.95 16.04 25.96
CA SER A 289 -16.52 14.99 25.10
C SER A 289 -17.61 14.20 25.84
N GLU A 290 -18.83 14.21 25.30
CA GLU A 290 -19.99 13.51 25.87
C GLU A 290 -20.02 12.00 25.54
N SER A 291 -19.14 11.53 24.64
CA SER A 291 -19.06 10.13 24.23
C SER A 291 -17.64 9.74 23.79
N VAL A 292 -17.34 8.45 23.95
CA VAL A 292 -16.12 7.75 23.48
C VAL A 292 -16.48 6.60 22.53
N GLU A 293 -17.68 6.64 21.95
CA GLU A 293 -18.18 5.61 21.03
C GLU A 293 -17.49 5.66 19.66
N ALA A 294 -17.75 4.64 18.85
CA ALA A 294 -17.30 4.58 17.46
C ALA A 294 -17.82 5.77 16.66
N GLY A 295 -16.99 6.28 15.76
CA GLY A 295 -17.28 7.50 15.02
C GLY A 295 -16.57 7.57 13.69
N ILE A 296 -16.97 8.55 12.86
CA ILE A 296 -16.32 8.88 11.60
C ILE A 296 -15.63 10.23 11.78
N LEU A 297 -14.33 10.26 11.51
CA LEU A 297 -13.52 11.47 11.56
C LEU A 297 -13.32 12.00 10.15
N GLY A 298 -13.47 13.32 10.02
CA GLY A 298 -13.21 14.04 8.78
C GLY A 298 -11.94 14.87 8.88
N PHE A 299 -11.01 14.67 7.94
CA PHE A 299 -9.78 15.45 7.80
C PHE A 299 -9.83 16.24 6.50
N ASP A 300 -9.12 17.36 6.46
CA ASP A 300 -8.87 18.09 5.21
C ASP A 300 -7.63 17.48 4.54
N PRO A 301 -7.78 16.71 3.44
CA PRO A 301 -6.63 16.22 2.71
C PRO A 301 -5.95 17.38 1.98
N LEU A 302 -4.67 17.21 1.63
CA LEU A 302 -4.08 18.05 0.59
C LEU A 302 -4.88 17.91 -0.69
N ALA A 303 -5.06 19.03 -1.36
CA ALA A 303 -5.87 19.12 -2.56
C ALA A 303 -5.34 20.20 -3.49
N PRO A 304 -5.64 20.11 -4.79
CA PRO A 304 -5.29 21.17 -5.71
C PRO A 304 -6.10 22.43 -5.42
N ASP A 305 -5.50 23.59 -5.67
CA ASP A 305 -6.18 24.89 -5.56
C ASP A 305 -7.37 25.01 -6.54
N LEU A 306 -7.36 24.19 -7.60
CA LEU A 306 -8.41 24.07 -8.60
C LEU A 306 -8.73 22.58 -8.82
N ASN A 307 -10.00 22.20 -8.67
CA ASN A 307 -10.50 20.89 -9.07
C ASN A 307 -10.46 20.77 -10.60
N PHE A 308 -9.30 20.42 -11.16
CA PHE A 308 -9.20 20.06 -12.57
C PHE A 308 -9.77 18.65 -12.76
N TYR A 309 -10.96 18.59 -13.35
CA TYR A 309 -11.53 17.35 -13.88
C TYR A 309 -10.67 16.91 -15.08
N TYR A 310 -9.68 16.04 -14.85
CA TYR A 310 -8.75 15.55 -15.89
C TYR A 310 -9.39 14.70 -17.00
N ILE A 311 -10.69 14.39 -16.92
CA ILE A 311 -11.38 13.54 -17.91
C ILE A 311 -11.58 14.26 -19.27
N TRP A 312 -11.39 15.58 -19.35
CA TRP A 312 -11.77 16.37 -20.54
C TRP A 312 -10.62 16.95 -21.39
N TRP A 313 -9.35 16.56 -21.18
CA TRP A 313 -8.24 17.15 -21.96
C TRP A 313 -7.82 16.37 -23.20
N ARG A 314 -8.64 15.43 -23.68
CA ARG A 314 -8.36 14.68 -24.92
C ARG A 314 -9.38 14.99 -26.02
N GLU A 315 -9.77 16.25 -26.18
CA GLU A 315 -10.45 16.76 -27.39
C GLU A 315 -10.10 18.25 -27.61
N LEU A 316 -8.82 18.56 -27.89
CA LEU A 316 -8.42 19.77 -28.63
C LEU A 316 -7.17 19.48 -29.46
#